data_AF-A0A4R9JZJ0-F1
#
_entry.id   AF-A0A4R9JZJ0-F1
#
_cell.length_a   1.000
_cell.length_b   1.000
_cell.length_c   1.000
_cell.angle_alpha   90.00
_cell.angle_beta   90.00
_cell.angle_gamma   90.00
#
_symmetry.space_group_name_H-M   'P 1'
#
loop_
_entity.id
_entity.type
_entity.pdbx_description
1 polymer ?
#
loop_
_entity_poly.entity_id
_entity_poly.type
_entity_poly.pdbx_seq_one_letter_code
_entity_poly.pdbx_strand_id
1 'polypeptide(L)'
;MLAKKATPIVCDLRVFSQEEREEHIRLSEKVLGSNTGFFETEKALELYFGPSSSKEELTKWFLNESRCCPFLDFELEEKEKRFVLKIYSSKEGLEYFKSVLMSKRKETIKSQIDIKKGVGIFSVIAAGALCLACFAPLLFGYFSAEFVTRFLDLEKYMIPVFGVLLTGSWVLVSRWRKKRNPEKSSGCGC
;
A
#
# COMPACT_ATOMS: atom_id res chain seq x y z
N MET A 1 -19.98 49.99 19.84
CA MET A 1 -18.97 49.21 19.08
C MET A 1 -18.72 47.93 19.86
N LEU A 2 -19.34 46.82 19.44
CA LEU A 2 -19.19 45.54 20.12
C LEU A 2 -17.78 45.01 19.83
N ALA A 3 -16.94 44.95 20.86
CA ALA A 3 -15.63 44.31 20.77
C ALA A 3 -15.84 42.86 20.31
N LYS A 4 -15.41 42.55 19.08
CA LYS A 4 -15.38 41.19 18.53
C LYS A 4 -14.45 40.39 19.44
N LYS A 5 -15.02 39.66 20.39
CA LYS A 5 -14.31 38.77 21.32
C LYS A 5 -13.42 37.88 20.46
N ALA A 6 -12.11 37.86 20.71
CA ALA A 6 -11.17 37.04 19.96
C ALA A 6 -11.63 35.58 20.07
N THR A 7 -12.30 35.09 19.03
CA THR A 7 -12.70 33.69 18.92
C THR A 7 -11.43 32.87 18.94
N PRO A 8 -11.30 31.86 19.82
CA PRO A 8 -10.13 30.99 19.79
C PRO A 8 -9.99 30.38 18.39
N ILE A 9 -8.79 30.48 17.82
CA ILE A 9 -8.46 29.92 16.49
C ILE A 9 -8.32 28.41 16.65
N VAL A 10 -9.46 27.74 16.74
CA VAL A 10 -9.56 26.29 16.90
C VAL A 10 -10.80 25.82 16.15
N CYS A 11 -10.67 24.75 15.40
CA CYS A 11 -11.82 24.08 14.81
C CYS A 11 -12.41 23.08 15.82
N ASP A 12 -13.71 23.16 16.09
CA ASP A 12 -14.41 22.26 17.01
C ASP A 12 -15.26 21.25 16.23
N LEU A 13 -14.79 20.00 16.18
CA LEU A 13 -15.51 18.89 15.53
C LEU A 13 -16.68 18.35 16.37
N ARG A 14 -16.91 18.86 17.59
CA ARG A 14 -18.06 18.49 18.43
C ARG A 14 -19.37 19.13 17.96
N VAL A 15 -19.30 20.05 17.00
CA VAL A 15 -20.49 20.62 16.33
C VAL A 15 -21.23 19.62 15.43
N PHE A 16 -20.61 18.46 15.20
CA PHE A 16 -21.13 17.35 14.42
C PHE A 16 -21.42 16.14 15.32
N SER A 17 -22.45 15.36 14.96
CA SER A 17 -22.59 13.99 15.43
C SER A 17 -21.41 13.11 14.96
N GLN A 18 -21.33 11.88 15.45
CA GLN A 18 -20.29 10.96 15.00
C GLN A 18 -20.43 10.64 13.50
N GLU A 19 -21.65 10.38 13.04
CA GLU A 19 -21.98 10.09 11.66
C GLU A 19 -21.73 11.31 10.75
N GLU A 20 -22.15 12.50 11.20
CA GLU A 20 -21.88 13.76 10.49
C GLU A 20 -20.38 14.03 10.36
N ARG A 21 -19.60 13.69 11.40
CA ARG A 21 -18.14 13.86 11.39
C ARG A 21 -17.49 12.94 10.37
N GLU A 22 -17.88 11.67 10.33
CA GLU A 22 -17.38 10.72 9.33
C GLU A 22 -17.72 11.17 7.91
N GLU A 23 -18.96 11.63 7.69
CA GLU A 23 -19.36 12.17 6.39
C GLU A 23 -18.55 13.41 6.02
N HIS A 24 -18.36 14.33 6.97
CA HIS A 24 -17.58 15.56 6.77
C HIS A 24 -16.10 15.25 6.47
N ILE A 25 -15.49 14.27 7.14
CA ILE A 25 -14.12 13.82 6.84
C ILE A 25 -14.04 13.30 5.41
N ARG A 26 -14.95 12.40 5.02
CA ARG A 26 -15.00 11.82 3.66
C ARG A 26 -15.21 12.89 2.59
N LEU A 27 -16.12 13.84 2.85
CA LEU A 27 -16.36 14.96 1.93
C LEU A 27 -15.13 15.87 1.81
N SER A 28 -14.46 16.16 2.93
CA SER A 28 -13.24 16.96 2.95
C SER A 28 -12.12 16.30 2.17
N GLU A 29 -11.93 15.00 2.30
CA GLU A 29 -10.94 14.25 1.52
C GLU A 29 -11.24 14.29 0.02
N LYS A 30 -12.51 14.13 -0.35
CA LYS A 30 -12.94 14.21 -1.75
C LYS A 30 -12.69 15.60 -2.34
N VAL A 31 -13.14 16.65 -1.67
CA VAL A 31 -13.00 18.05 -2.13
C VAL A 31 -11.53 18.45 -2.17
N LEU A 32 -10.78 18.24 -1.09
CA LEU A 32 -9.36 18.62 -1.06
C LEU A 32 -8.51 17.76 -2.00
N GLY A 33 -8.92 16.52 -2.28
CA GLY A 33 -8.29 15.65 -3.27
C GLY A 33 -8.55 16.06 -4.73
N SER A 34 -9.68 16.73 -5.02
CA SER A 34 -9.98 17.26 -6.36
C SER A 34 -9.40 18.65 -6.62
N ASN A 35 -8.84 19.28 -5.58
CA ASN A 35 -8.19 20.57 -5.68
C ASN A 35 -6.97 20.53 -6.63
N THR A 36 -6.95 21.42 -7.61
CA THR A 36 -5.88 21.52 -8.62
C THR A 36 -4.73 22.43 -8.19
N GLY A 37 -4.96 23.35 -7.25
CA GLY A 37 -3.94 24.30 -6.82
C GLY A 37 -4.44 25.25 -5.74
N PHE A 38 -3.54 26.05 -5.18
CA PHE A 38 -3.92 27.12 -4.27
C PHE A 38 -3.03 28.34 -4.47
N PHE A 39 -3.55 29.51 -4.16
CA PHE A 39 -2.81 30.76 -4.14
C PHE A 39 -3.07 31.50 -2.84
N GLU A 40 -2.02 32.03 -2.23
CA GLU A 40 -2.10 32.71 -0.94
C GLU A 40 -1.88 34.21 -1.15
N THR A 41 -2.79 34.99 -0.60
CA THR A 41 -2.71 36.45 -0.51
C THR A 41 -2.71 36.84 0.97
N GLU A 42 -2.31 38.07 1.30
CA GLU A 42 -2.24 38.56 2.69
C GLU A 42 -3.54 38.41 3.49
N LYS A 43 -4.69 38.35 2.82
CA LYS A 43 -6.03 38.30 3.44
C LYS A 43 -6.83 37.04 3.11
N ALA A 44 -6.35 36.21 2.17
CA ALA A 44 -7.15 35.13 1.63
C ALA A 44 -6.29 33.96 1.14
N LEU A 45 -6.85 32.75 1.27
CA LEU A 45 -6.37 31.55 0.60
C LEU A 45 -7.36 31.19 -0.51
N GLU A 46 -6.89 31.16 -1.76
CA GLU A 46 -7.67 30.74 -2.91
C GLU A 46 -7.39 29.27 -3.21
N LEU A 47 -8.44 28.45 -3.37
CA LEU A 47 -8.37 27.07 -3.83
C LEU A 47 -9.00 26.95 -5.22
N TYR A 48 -8.33 26.26 -6.13
CA TYR A 48 -8.77 26.14 -7.53
C TYR A 48 -9.25 24.73 -7.85
N PHE A 49 -10.48 24.60 -8.33
CA PHE A 49 -11.09 23.33 -8.65
C PHE A 49 -11.36 23.20 -10.15
N GLY A 50 -11.12 22.00 -10.66
CA GLY A 50 -11.37 21.67 -12.06
C GLY A 50 -12.87 21.53 -12.38
N PRO A 51 -13.21 21.46 -13.68
CA PRO A 51 -14.59 21.44 -14.16
C PRO A 51 -15.39 20.18 -13.82
N SER A 52 -14.72 19.13 -13.35
CA SER A 52 -15.36 17.91 -12.85
C SER A 52 -15.87 18.01 -11.42
N SER A 53 -15.63 19.13 -10.73
CA SER A 53 -16.02 19.33 -9.33
C SER A 53 -17.49 19.72 -9.26
N SER A 54 -18.24 19.18 -8.30
CA SER A 54 -19.65 19.56 -8.07
C SER A 54 -19.73 20.81 -7.20
N LYS A 55 -20.51 21.79 -7.64
CA LYS A 55 -20.81 23.01 -6.89
C LYS A 55 -21.50 22.71 -5.57
N GLU A 56 -22.41 21.74 -5.58
CA GLU A 56 -23.18 21.28 -4.42
C GLU A 56 -22.24 20.68 -3.36
N GLU A 57 -21.27 19.87 -3.79
CA GLU A 57 -20.29 19.26 -2.88
C GLU A 57 -19.35 20.30 -2.26
N LEU A 58 -18.85 21.25 -3.08
CA LEU A 58 -18.05 22.37 -2.60
C LEU A 58 -18.83 23.22 -1.59
N THR A 59 -20.09 23.48 -1.89
CA THR A 59 -20.99 24.26 -1.03
C THR A 59 -21.25 23.56 0.29
N LYS A 60 -21.61 22.27 0.25
CA LYS A 60 -21.80 21.46 1.45
C LYS A 60 -20.54 21.43 2.30
N TRP A 61 -19.37 21.33 1.67
CA TRP A 61 -18.10 21.28 2.38
C TRP A 61 -17.81 22.59 3.13
N PHE A 62 -17.83 23.75 2.46
CA PHE A 62 -17.51 25.01 3.16
C PHE A 62 -18.57 25.41 4.19
N LEU A 63 -19.84 25.03 4.00
CA LEU A 63 -20.89 25.21 5.02
C LEU A 63 -20.61 24.39 6.28
N ASN A 64 -20.02 23.20 6.14
CA ASN A 64 -19.60 22.41 7.28
C ASN A 64 -18.31 22.99 7.91
N GLU A 65 -17.37 23.46 7.09
CA GLU A 65 -16.16 24.13 7.60
C GLU A 65 -16.49 25.41 8.37
N SER A 66 -17.46 26.22 7.94
CA SER A 66 -17.87 27.41 8.69
C SER A 66 -18.54 27.09 10.02
N ARG A 67 -19.18 25.91 10.15
CA ARG A 67 -19.72 25.42 11.43
C ARG A 67 -18.61 25.01 12.39
N CYS A 68 -17.59 24.29 11.93
CA CYS A 68 -16.53 23.78 12.82
C CYS A 68 -15.41 24.80 13.04
N CYS A 69 -15.13 25.66 12.07
CA CYS A 69 -14.09 26.69 12.10
C CYS A 69 -14.73 28.09 11.91
N PRO A 70 -15.37 28.67 12.95
CA PRO A 70 -16.15 29.91 12.83
C PRO A 70 -15.31 31.17 12.56
N PHE A 71 -13.98 31.04 12.53
CA PHE A 71 -13.04 32.11 12.19
C PHE A 71 -12.74 32.19 10.67
N LEU A 72 -13.29 31.28 9.87
CA LEU A 72 -13.13 31.24 8.41
C LEU A 72 -14.38 31.78 7.73
N ASP A 73 -14.19 32.73 6.82
CA ASP A 73 -15.21 33.21 5.89
C ASP A 73 -14.92 32.64 4.50
N PHE A 74 -15.96 32.32 3.73
CA PHE A 74 -15.83 31.64 2.44
C PHE A 74 -16.58 32.38 1.33
N GLU A 75 -15.99 32.41 0.14
CA GLU A 75 -16.62 32.94 -1.07
C GLU A 75 -16.32 32.01 -2.25
N LEU A 76 -17.37 31.55 -2.93
CA LEU A 76 -17.26 30.66 -4.08
C LEU A 76 -17.53 31.44 -5.37
N GLU A 77 -16.52 31.55 -6.22
CA GLU A 77 -16.63 32.11 -7.57
C GLU A 77 -16.61 30.99 -8.61
N GLU A 78 -17.46 31.12 -9.63
CA GLU A 78 -17.47 30.22 -10.79
C GLU A 78 -16.96 30.99 -12.02
N LYS A 79 -15.87 30.50 -12.63
CA LYS A 79 -15.21 31.10 -13.79
C LYS A 79 -15.01 30.04 -14.86
N GLU A 80 -15.70 30.17 -16.00
CA GLU A 80 -15.53 29.28 -17.17
C GLU A 80 -15.60 27.78 -16.83
N LYS A 81 -16.61 27.38 -16.04
CA LYS A 81 -16.79 26.02 -15.51
C LYS A 81 -15.71 25.55 -14.52
N ARG A 82 -14.85 26.43 -14.02
CA ARG A 82 -13.95 26.17 -12.89
C ARG A 82 -14.49 26.86 -11.65
N PHE A 83 -14.17 26.32 -10.48
CA PHE A 83 -14.54 26.93 -9.22
C PHE A 83 -13.30 27.47 -8.52
N VAL A 84 -13.42 28.69 -7.99
CA VAL A 84 -12.43 29.32 -7.13
C VAL A 84 -13.08 29.53 -5.78
N LEU A 85 -12.56 28.86 -4.76
CA LEU A 85 -13.01 29.08 -3.39
C LEU A 85 -12.00 29.97 -2.69
N LYS A 86 -12.44 31.16 -2.28
CA LYS A 86 -11.66 32.08 -1.47
C LYS A 86 -12.01 31.89 0.00
N ILE A 87 -11.00 31.75 0.82
CA ILE A 87 -11.11 31.55 2.26
C ILE A 87 -10.45 32.75 2.93
N TYR A 88 -11.22 33.53 3.68
CA TYR A 88 -10.76 34.71 4.40
C TYR A 88 -10.66 34.42 5.90
N SER A 89 -9.63 34.95 6.54
CA SER A 89 -9.49 34.91 8.00
C SER A 89 -8.45 35.93 8.47
N SER A 90 -8.15 35.96 9.76
CA SER A 90 -6.93 36.61 10.26
C SER A 90 -5.70 35.86 9.76
N LYS A 91 -4.54 36.52 9.76
CA LYS A 91 -3.27 35.90 9.35
C LYS A 91 -2.98 34.60 10.13
N GLU A 92 -3.20 34.63 11.44
CA GLU A 92 -3.07 33.46 12.32
C GLU A 92 -4.06 32.34 11.97
N GLY A 93 -5.30 32.69 11.63
CA GLY A 93 -6.33 31.73 11.21
C GLY A 93 -6.02 31.06 9.89
N LEU A 94 -5.51 31.82 8.91
CA LEU A 94 -5.04 31.29 7.63
C LEU A 94 -3.82 30.38 7.81
N GLU A 95 -2.84 30.77 8.63
CA GLU A 95 -1.68 29.92 8.93
C GLU A 95 -2.08 28.61 9.62
N TYR A 96 -3.00 28.67 10.60
CA TYR A 96 -3.55 27.48 11.24
C TYR A 96 -4.24 26.58 10.21
N PHE A 97 -5.18 27.12 9.43
CA PHE A 97 -5.93 26.35 8.44
C PHE A 97 -5.01 25.72 7.39
N LYS A 98 -4.00 26.47 6.92
CA LYS A 98 -2.98 25.99 6.00
C LYS A 98 -2.19 24.81 6.57
N SER A 99 -1.80 24.86 7.84
CA SER A 99 -1.07 23.77 8.48
C SER A 99 -1.87 22.46 8.46
N VAL A 100 -3.18 22.55 8.66
CA VAL A 100 -4.13 21.42 8.61
C VAL A 100 -4.38 20.95 7.19
N LEU A 101 -4.50 21.85 6.22
CA LEU A 101 -4.72 21.52 4.81
C LEU A 101 -3.49 20.83 4.19
N MET A 102 -2.28 21.29 4.53
CA MET A 102 -1.02 20.75 4.00
C MET A 102 -0.65 19.40 4.59
N SER A 103 -0.96 19.15 5.87
CA SER A 103 -0.71 17.85 6.49
C SER A 103 -1.49 16.75 5.78
N LYS A 104 -2.78 16.99 5.48
CA LYS A 104 -3.63 16.05 4.72
C LYS A 104 -3.09 15.77 3.32
N ARG A 105 -2.65 16.79 2.57
CA ARG A 105 -2.10 16.60 1.21
C ARG A 105 -0.83 15.73 1.22
N LYS A 106 0.06 15.92 2.19
CA LYS A 106 1.31 15.17 2.28
C LYS A 106 1.07 13.67 2.48
N GLU A 107 0.04 13.31 3.23
CA GLU A 107 -0.38 11.92 3.43
C GLU A 107 -0.93 11.31 2.13
N THR A 108 -1.80 12.01 1.39
CA THR A 108 -2.34 11.55 0.11
C THR A 108 -1.25 11.37 -0.96
N ILE A 109 -0.28 12.28 -1.02
CA ILE A 109 0.85 12.17 -1.96
C ILE A 109 1.74 10.98 -1.60
N LYS A 110 2.02 10.78 -0.31
CA LYS A 110 2.86 9.66 0.16
C LYS A 110 2.23 8.31 -0.20
N SER A 111 0.93 8.13 0.03
CA SER A 111 0.25 6.86 -0.28
C SER A 111 0.24 6.55 -1.78
N GLN A 112 0.01 7.56 -2.64
CA GLN A 112 0.08 7.43 -4.10
C GLN A 112 1.49 7.04 -4.59
N ILE A 113 2.53 7.65 -4.03
CA ILE A 113 3.93 7.35 -4.38
C ILE A 113 4.30 5.92 -3.95
N ASP A 114 3.89 5.48 -2.77
CA ASP A 114 4.20 4.15 -2.26
C ASP A 114 3.53 3.05 -3.10
N ILE A 115 2.28 3.26 -3.54
CA ILE A 115 1.59 2.35 -4.48
C ILE A 115 2.34 2.28 -5.82
N LYS A 116 2.75 3.43 -6.36
CA LYS A 116 3.44 3.49 -7.67
C LYS A 116 4.84 2.87 -7.62
N LYS A 117 5.55 3.00 -6.50
CA LYS A 117 6.83 2.32 -6.26
C LYS A 117 6.67 0.80 -6.21
N GLY A 118 5.62 0.30 -5.56
CA GLY A 118 5.32 -1.14 -5.53
C GLY A 118 5.10 -1.73 -6.92
N VAL A 119 4.36 -1.04 -7.78
CA VAL A 119 4.11 -1.47 -9.17
C VAL A 119 5.36 -1.37 -10.05
N GLY A 120 6.16 -0.30 -9.90
CA GLY A 120 7.40 -0.13 -10.66
C GLY A 120 8.45 -1.21 -10.35
N ILE A 121 8.60 -1.60 -9.08
CA ILE A 121 9.54 -2.64 -8.66
C ILE A 121 9.11 -4.02 -9.20
N PHE A 122 7.80 -4.34 -9.17
CA PHE A 122 7.29 -5.58 -9.76
C PHE A 122 7.56 -5.68 -11.27
N SER A 123 7.45 -4.56 -12.00
CA SER A 123 7.71 -4.53 -13.44
C SER A 123 9.19 -4.78 -13.78
N VAL A 124 10.13 -4.20 -13.02
CA VAL A 124 11.57 -4.40 -13.24
C VAL A 124 12.01 -5.83 -12.90
N ILE A 125 11.47 -6.40 -11.82
CA ILE A 125 11.77 -7.79 -11.42
C ILE A 125 11.21 -8.79 -12.43
N ALA A 126 9.98 -8.56 -12.94
CA ALA A 126 9.38 -9.42 -13.96
C ALA A 126 10.15 -9.41 -15.29
N ALA A 127 10.63 -8.23 -15.72
CA ALA A 127 11.46 -8.13 -16.91
C ALA A 127 12.83 -8.83 -16.74
N GLY A 128 13.46 -8.69 -15.57
CA GLY A 128 14.71 -9.37 -15.24
C GLY A 128 14.59 -10.90 -15.22
N ALA A 129 13.49 -11.43 -14.68
CA ALA A 129 13.21 -12.87 -14.66
C ALA A 129 12.99 -13.43 -16.07
N LEU A 130 12.33 -12.67 -16.96
CA LEU A 130 12.10 -13.06 -18.35
C LEU A 130 13.41 -13.13 -19.16
N CYS A 131 14.35 -12.20 -18.93
CA CYS A 131 15.67 -12.25 -19.56
C CYS A 131 16.53 -13.42 -19.08
N LEU A 132 16.47 -13.78 -17.80
CA LEU A 132 17.20 -14.94 -17.27
C LEU A 132 16.66 -16.27 -17.80
N ALA A 133 15.36 -16.36 -18.11
CA ALA A 133 14.77 -17.53 -18.75
C ALA A 133 15.35 -17.81 -20.15
N CYS A 134 15.80 -16.78 -20.89
CA CYS A 134 16.47 -16.98 -22.18
C CYS A 134 17.90 -17.51 -22.07
N PHE A 135 18.59 -17.26 -20.95
CA PHE A 135 19.95 -17.77 -20.73
C PHE A 135 19.99 -19.17 -20.12
N ALA A 136 18.91 -19.62 -19.48
CA ALA A 136 18.85 -20.93 -18.84
C ALA A 136 19.08 -22.11 -19.80
N PRO A 137 18.51 -22.15 -21.04
CA PRO A 137 18.77 -23.24 -21.98
C PRO A 137 20.23 -23.27 -22.49
N LEU A 138 20.86 -22.10 -22.63
CA LEU A 138 22.26 -22.01 -23.07
C LEU A 138 23.23 -22.49 -22.00
N LEU A 139 23.00 -22.11 -20.74
CA LEU A 139 23.77 -22.59 -19.61
C LEU A 139 23.55 -24.09 -19.35
N PHE A 140 22.32 -24.57 -19.51
CA PHE A 140 22.01 -26.00 -19.36
C PHE A 140 22.68 -26.84 -20.45
N GLY A 141 22.77 -26.34 -21.68
CA GLY A 141 23.50 -26.99 -22.77
C GLY A 141 25.01 -27.09 -22.51
N TYR A 142 25.63 -26.00 -22.02
CA TYR A 142 27.04 -25.98 -21.67
C TYR A 142 27.37 -26.90 -20.48
N PHE A 143 26.55 -26.84 -19.42
CA PHE A 143 26.74 -27.69 -18.24
C PHE A 143 26.50 -29.18 -18.56
N SER A 144 25.57 -29.51 -19.45
CA SER A 144 25.31 -30.90 -19.87
C SER A 144 26.50 -31.51 -20.62
N ALA A 145 27.20 -30.74 -21.45
CA ALA A 145 28.36 -31.23 -22.19
C ALA A 145 29.56 -31.56 -21.27
N GLU A 146 29.76 -30.75 -20.23
CA GLU A 146 30.86 -30.92 -19.27
C GLU A 146 30.53 -31.96 -18.17
N PHE A 147 29.25 -32.09 -17.80
CA PHE A 147 28.81 -33.07 -16.81
C PHE A 147 28.76 -34.50 -17.38
N VAL A 148 28.31 -34.69 -18.62
CA VAL A 148 28.24 -36.02 -19.26
C VAL A 148 29.64 -36.60 -19.49
N THR A 149 30.62 -35.78 -19.86
CA THR A 149 32.02 -36.21 -20.02
C THR A 149 32.66 -36.60 -18.68
N ARG A 150 32.27 -35.98 -17.57
CA ARG A 150 32.73 -36.36 -16.21
C ARG A 150 32.00 -37.56 -15.60
N PHE A 151 30.75 -37.81 -15.97
CA PHE A 151 29.93 -38.88 -15.37
C PHE A 151 30.18 -40.27 -15.99
N LEU A 152 30.59 -40.34 -17.26
CA LEU A 152 30.87 -41.62 -17.94
C LEU A 152 32.10 -42.36 -17.39
N ASP A 153 33.07 -41.66 -16.77
CA ASP A 153 34.18 -42.31 -16.03
C ASP A 153 33.72 -42.83 -14.65
N LEU A 154 32.67 -42.24 -14.08
CA LEU A 154 32.13 -42.62 -12.77
C LEU A 154 31.24 -43.87 -12.82
N GLU A 155 30.65 -44.15 -13.99
CA GLU A 155 29.77 -45.31 -14.20
C GLU A 155 30.51 -46.65 -14.06
N LYS A 156 31.82 -46.68 -14.38
CA LYS A 156 32.67 -47.87 -14.22
C LYS A 156 32.97 -48.22 -12.76
N TYR A 157 32.85 -47.25 -11.83
CA TYR A 157 33.19 -47.41 -10.42
C TYR A 157 31.97 -47.43 -9.48
N MET A 158 30.83 -46.86 -9.88
CA MET A 158 29.66 -46.70 -8.99
C MET A 158 28.71 -47.91 -8.96
N ILE A 159 28.62 -48.68 -10.05
CA ILE A 159 27.73 -49.87 -10.13
C ILE A 159 28.01 -50.92 -9.03
N PRO A 160 29.28 -51.31 -8.74
CA PRO A 160 29.54 -52.26 -7.66
C PRO A 160 29.33 -51.66 -6.26
N VAL A 161 29.55 -50.34 -6.09
CA VAL A 161 29.45 -49.68 -4.77
C VAL A 161 27.99 -49.54 -4.32
N PHE A 162 27.08 -49.16 -5.23
CA PHE A 162 25.64 -49.11 -4.89
C PHE A 162 25.05 -50.50 -4.66
N GLY A 163 25.53 -51.54 -5.37
CA GLY A 163 25.13 -52.92 -5.11
C GLY A 163 25.45 -53.39 -3.69
N VAL A 164 26.66 -53.06 -3.19
CA VAL A 164 27.07 -53.39 -1.82
C VAL A 164 26.31 -52.57 -0.77
N LEU A 165 26.06 -51.28 -1.01
CA LEU A 165 25.32 -50.43 -0.08
C LEU A 165 23.84 -50.82 0.04
N LEU A 166 23.19 -51.18 -1.06
CA LEU A 166 21.78 -51.60 -1.06
C LEU A 166 21.60 -52.97 -0.40
N THR A 167 22.50 -53.92 -0.67
CA THR A 167 22.46 -55.24 -0.01
C THR A 167 22.79 -55.14 1.49
N GLY A 168 23.79 -54.34 1.87
CA GLY A 168 24.10 -54.07 3.28
C GLY A 168 22.95 -53.41 4.04
N SER A 169 22.29 -52.42 3.43
CA SER A 169 21.13 -51.74 4.01
C SER A 169 19.92 -52.68 4.16
N TRP A 170 19.67 -53.58 3.20
CA TRP A 170 18.59 -54.56 3.31
C TRP A 170 18.81 -55.58 4.45
N VAL A 171 20.06 -56.03 4.65
CA VAL A 171 20.41 -56.94 5.75
C VAL A 171 20.25 -56.26 7.11
N LEU A 172 20.63 -54.99 7.24
CA LEU A 172 20.43 -54.21 8.46
C LEU A 172 18.94 -53.96 8.77
N VAL A 173 18.14 -53.59 7.77
CA VAL A 173 16.70 -53.34 7.92
C VAL A 173 15.94 -54.63 8.27
N SER A 174 16.27 -55.77 7.65
CA SER A 174 15.64 -57.05 7.97
C SER A 174 15.96 -57.52 9.40
N ARG A 175 17.21 -57.34 9.87
CA ARG A 175 17.59 -57.60 11.27
C ARG A 175 16.87 -56.68 12.25
N TRP A 176 16.70 -55.40 11.91
CA TRP A 176 15.94 -54.44 12.75
C TRP A 176 14.44 -54.76 12.78
N ARG A 177 13.84 -55.17 11.65
CA ARG A 177 12.42 -55.53 11.58
C ARG A 177 12.11 -56.80 12.38
N LYS A 178 13.02 -57.80 12.39
CA LYS A 178 12.90 -59.01 13.22
C LYS A 178 13.03 -58.74 14.73
N LYS A 179 13.74 -57.69 15.13
CA LYS A 179 13.87 -57.28 16.54
C LYS A 179 12.66 -56.49 17.06
N ARG A 180 11.88 -55.84 16.19
CA ARG A 180 10.69 -55.05 16.55
C ARG A 180 9.35 -55.79 16.45
N ASN A 181 9.30 -56.95 15.78
CA ASN A 181 8.10 -57.77 15.68
C ASN A 181 8.44 -59.23 15.98
N PRO A 182 8.55 -59.63 17.28
CA PRO A 182 8.27 -61.00 17.63
C PRO A 182 6.82 -61.30 17.24
N GLU A 183 6.62 -62.30 16.38
CA GLU A 183 5.30 -62.69 15.91
C GLU A 183 4.35 -63.01 17.06
N LYS A 184 3.09 -62.62 16.80
CA LYS A 184 1.87 -62.85 17.57
C LYS A 184 1.73 -64.31 18.01
N SER A 185 1.16 -64.52 19.19
CA SER A 185 0.25 -65.66 19.40
C SER A 185 -1.12 -65.16 19.80
N SER A 186 -2.03 -65.16 18.83
CA SER A 186 -3.46 -65.34 19.06
C SER A 186 -3.70 -66.69 19.71
N GLY A 187 -4.45 -66.73 20.82
CA GLY A 187 -4.97 -67.95 21.44
C GLY A 187 -6.29 -67.66 22.14
N CYS A 188 -7.37 -68.28 21.64
CA CYS A 188 -8.74 -68.24 22.14
C CYS A 188 -8.92 -68.89 23.51
N GLY A 189 -10.05 -68.59 24.17
CA GLY A 189 -10.86 -69.62 24.82
C GLY A 189 -11.12 -69.45 26.33
N CYS A 190 -12.41 -69.28 26.63
CA CYS A 190 -13.11 -69.49 27.91
C CYS A 190 -12.84 -68.52 29.06
#